data_AF-A0A662EJN0-F1
#
_entry.id   AF-A0A662EJN0-F1
#
_cell.length_a   1.000
_cell.length_b   1.000
_cell.length_c   1.000
_cell.angle_alpha   90.00
_cell.angle_beta   90.00
_cell.angle_gamma   90.00
#
_symmetry.space_group_name_H-M   'P 1'
#
loop_
_entity.id
_entity.type
_entity.pdbx_description
1 polymer ?
#
loop_
_entity_poly.entity_id
_entity_poly.type
_entity_poly.pdbx_seq_one_letter_code
_entity_poly.pdbx_strand_id
1 'polypeptide(L)'
;MRHGSSYLEEERLGKAFDARLLRRLSRYLRPYIWPFVLAFLLSGGITVIEIALPYITKTAIDSVLTLPWVEVMAEKPPLPGAIPLQEGHYLVRYSLLPRALREALERKGELGERYLLVREGDPGSALAAKYPRLFRPIPGGYAVSARSLRELPREELVLLRGKSVRTLGVLALVFLGLLLVRFFLSYGQVYTLQYAGQRIMADMRREIFSHILRLPMSFLDKQPVGRLVTRATNDVAAINEMFTQGLVNLVQDIFMMVGVMVIMFRLEARLALLVLAFSPVLYGLAAWFRVRARSAYREARKRLARLNAYLQEALSGIQIIQLFL
;
A
#
# COMPACT_ATOMS: atom_id res chain seq x y z
N MET A 1 -17.21 47.69 13.66
CA MET A 1 -15.76 47.37 13.66
C MET A 1 -15.47 46.17 14.57
N ARG A 2 -15.48 44.94 14.05
CA ARG A 2 -15.03 43.71 14.77
C ARG A 2 -14.85 42.55 13.76
N HIS A 3 -13.97 42.72 12.78
CA HIS A 3 -13.66 41.68 11.77
C HIS A 3 -12.17 41.33 11.67
N GLY A 4 -11.35 41.82 12.61
CA GLY A 4 -9.90 41.59 12.61
C GLY A 4 -9.42 40.32 13.32
N SER A 5 -10.26 39.61 14.09
CA SER A 5 -9.76 38.51 14.94
C SER A 5 -9.64 37.14 14.25
N SER A 6 -10.26 36.95 13.08
CA SER A 6 -10.21 35.67 12.35
C SER A 6 -8.86 35.45 11.64
N TYR A 7 -8.23 36.53 11.18
CA TYR A 7 -6.97 36.46 10.43
C TYR A 7 -5.75 36.21 11.32
N LEU A 8 -5.80 36.60 12.60
CA LEU A 8 -4.70 36.42 13.55
C LEU A 8 -4.65 35.02 14.17
N GLU A 9 -5.73 34.23 14.09
CA GLU A 9 -5.72 32.83 14.56
C GLU A 9 -4.95 31.90 13.61
N GLU A 10 -4.94 32.17 12.30
CA GLU A 10 -4.20 31.33 11.33
C GLU A 10 -2.67 31.53 11.40
N GLU A 11 -2.18 32.68 11.85
CA GLU A 11 -0.73 32.94 11.95
C GLU A 11 -0.09 32.19 13.13
N ARG A 12 -0.90 31.76 14.12
CA ARG A 12 -0.48 30.88 15.23
C ARG A 12 -0.57 29.38 14.91
N LEU A 13 -1.25 28.98 13.83
CA LEU A 13 -1.35 27.57 13.39
C LEU A 13 -0.01 27.01 12.87
N GLY A 14 1.04 27.83 12.77
CA GLY A 14 2.41 27.39 12.51
C GLY A 14 3.06 26.65 13.68
N LYS A 15 2.50 26.70 14.91
CA LYS A 15 2.95 25.85 16.03
C LYS A 15 2.30 24.48 15.94
N ALA A 16 2.80 23.69 14.99
CA ALA A 16 2.52 22.27 14.87
C ALA A 16 2.78 21.54 16.21
N PHE A 17 1.83 20.74 16.66
CA PHE A 17 1.94 19.86 17.84
C PHE A 17 2.23 20.60 19.17
N ASP A 18 1.19 21.19 19.78
CA ASP A 18 1.28 21.56 21.20
C ASP A 18 1.23 20.29 22.06
N ALA A 19 2.40 19.81 22.50
CA ALA A 19 2.55 18.64 23.36
C ALA A 19 1.73 18.74 24.65
N ARG A 20 1.47 19.96 25.15
CA ARG A 20 0.62 20.16 26.34
C ARG A 20 -0.84 19.87 26.01
N LEU A 21 -1.31 20.27 24.84
CA LEU A 21 -2.68 20.01 24.37
C LEU A 21 -2.90 18.51 24.18
N LEU A 22 -1.94 17.81 23.55
CA LEU A 22 -1.99 16.35 23.40
C LEU A 22 -1.98 15.63 24.75
N ARG A 23 -1.18 16.10 25.71
CA ARG A 23 -1.19 15.56 27.07
C ARG A 23 -2.55 15.75 27.75
N ARG A 24 -3.25 16.87 27.53
CA ARG A 24 -4.61 17.08 28.03
C ARG A 24 -5.62 16.14 27.37
N LEU A 25 -5.58 16.01 26.04
CA LEU A 25 -6.46 15.10 25.30
C LEU A 25 -6.20 13.63 25.64
N SER A 26 -4.97 13.26 26.02
CA SER A 26 -4.63 11.91 26.45
C SER A 26 -5.44 11.43 27.67
N ARG A 27 -6.01 12.34 28.47
CA ARG A 27 -6.91 11.99 29.57
C ARG A 27 -8.16 11.26 29.07
N TYR A 28 -8.71 11.67 27.93
CA TYR A 28 -9.89 11.02 27.32
C TYR A 28 -9.51 9.74 26.57
N LEU A 29 -8.27 9.66 26.07
CA LEU A 29 -7.77 8.47 25.39
C LEU A 29 -7.41 7.33 26.37
N ARG A 30 -6.89 7.67 27.56
CA ARG A 30 -6.39 6.73 28.57
C ARG A 30 -7.35 5.57 28.92
N PRO A 31 -8.65 5.81 29.18
CA PRO A 31 -9.59 4.73 29.47
C PRO A 31 -9.77 3.75 28.30
N TYR A 32 -9.48 4.20 27.08
CA TYR A 32 -9.68 3.46 25.84
C TYR A 32 -8.36 3.07 25.17
N ILE A 33 -7.23 3.06 25.88
CA ILE A 33 -5.92 2.78 25.29
C ILE A 33 -5.81 1.37 24.70
N TRP A 34 -6.49 0.40 25.30
CA TRP A 34 -6.45 -1.00 24.85
C TRP A 34 -7.04 -1.21 23.45
N PRO A 35 -8.22 -0.65 23.10
CA PRO A 35 -8.68 -0.58 21.72
C PRO A 35 -7.64 -0.03 20.73
N PHE A 36 -6.92 1.04 21.09
CA PHE A 36 -5.87 1.60 20.23
C PHE A 36 -4.65 0.68 20.12
N VAL A 37 -4.24 0.02 21.21
CA VAL A 37 -3.17 -0.98 21.20
C VAL A 37 -3.56 -2.19 20.34
N LEU A 38 -4.81 -2.67 20.47
CA LEU A 38 -5.33 -3.74 19.64
C LEU A 38 -5.33 -3.33 18.16
N ALA A 39 -5.86 -2.15 17.83
CA ALA A 39 -5.84 -1.64 16.46
C ALA A 39 -4.41 -1.54 15.91
N PHE A 40 -3.46 -1.10 16.72
CA PHE A 40 -2.05 -1.06 16.35
C PHE A 40 -1.46 -2.44 16.07
N LEU A 41 -1.76 -3.45 16.90
CA LEU A 41 -1.34 -4.83 16.66
C LEU A 41 -1.98 -5.40 15.38
N LEU A 42 -3.25 -5.10 15.14
CA LEU A 42 -3.95 -5.48 13.91
C LEU A 42 -3.31 -4.82 12.68
N SER A 43 -2.94 -3.52 12.74
CA SER A 43 -2.16 -2.85 11.68
C SER A 43 -0.82 -3.53 11.41
N GLY A 44 -0.13 -3.99 12.46
CA GLY A 44 1.09 -4.78 12.31
C GLY A 44 0.86 -6.07 11.53
N GLY A 45 -0.19 -6.82 11.86
CA GLY A 45 -0.61 -8.02 11.13
C GLY A 45 -0.97 -7.74 9.67
N ILE A 46 -1.72 -6.66 9.41
CA ILE A 46 -2.07 -6.21 8.05
C ILE A 46 -0.79 -5.90 7.26
N THR A 47 0.15 -5.18 7.87
CA THR A 47 1.43 -4.82 7.25
C THR A 47 2.23 -6.06 6.83
N VAL A 48 2.31 -7.05 7.71
CA VAL A 48 2.99 -8.32 7.40
C VAL A 48 2.35 -9.02 6.21
N ILE A 49 1.02 -9.05 6.14
CA ILE A 49 0.30 -9.67 5.02
C ILE A 49 0.53 -8.89 3.72
N GLU A 50 0.41 -7.56 3.74
CA GLU A 50 0.61 -6.72 2.56
C GLU A 50 2.02 -6.86 1.97
N ILE A 51 3.01 -7.05 2.84
CA ILE A 51 4.40 -7.34 2.44
C ILE A 51 4.55 -8.77 1.89
N ALA A 52 3.83 -9.75 2.43
CA ALA A 52 3.89 -11.13 1.98
C ALA A 52 3.25 -11.34 0.60
N LEU A 53 2.23 -10.57 0.24
CA LEU A 53 1.50 -10.72 -1.03
C LEU A 53 2.42 -10.58 -2.27
N PRO A 54 3.25 -9.52 -2.43
CA PRO A 54 4.22 -9.44 -3.52
C PRO A 54 5.20 -10.61 -3.58
N TYR A 55 5.60 -11.15 -2.42
CA TYR A 55 6.52 -12.29 -2.36
C TYR A 55 5.88 -13.58 -2.87
N ILE A 56 4.61 -13.81 -2.56
CA ILE A 56 3.83 -14.93 -3.11
C ILE A 56 3.67 -14.78 -4.61
N THR A 57 3.31 -13.57 -5.08
CA THR A 57 3.22 -13.28 -6.52
C THR A 57 4.54 -13.51 -7.23
N LYS A 58 5.66 -13.05 -6.66
CA LYS A 58 7.01 -13.33 -7.17
C LYS A 58 7.26 -14.83 -7.26
N THR A 59 6.96 -15.57 -6.20
CA THR A 59 7.15 -17.02 -6.16
C THR A 59 6.31 -17.74 -7.21
N ALA A 60 5.07 -17.30 -7.43
CA ALA A 60 4.20 -17.82 -8.49
C ALA A 60 4.78 -17.57 -9.89
N ILE A 61 5.33 -16.38 -10.12
CA ILE A 61 5.99 -16.04 -11.40
C ILE A 61 7.21 -16.94 -11.62
N ASP A 62 8.12 -16.98 -10.64
CA ASP A 62 9.42 -17.65 -10.79
C ASP A 62 9.28 -19.17 -10.86
N SER A 63 8.33 -19.78 -10.12
CA SER A 63 8.19 -21.24 -10.03
C SER A 63 7.17 -21.85 -10.99
N VAL A 64 6.12 -21.11 -11.34
CA VAL A 64 5.05 -21.61 -12.19
C VAL A 64 5.16 -21.04 -13.58
N LEU A 65 5.15 -19.70 -13.72
CA LEU A 65 5.03 -19.05 -15.03
C LEU A 65 6.30 -19.18 -15.86
N THR A 66 7.48 -19.03 -15.24
CA THR A 66 8.75 -19.18 -15.95
C THR A 66 9.22 -20.64 -15.98
N LEU A 67 9.79 -21.06 -17.11
CA LEU A 67 10.39 -22.38 -17.22
C LEU A 67 11.72 -22.43 -16.43
N PRO A 68 11.98 -23.55 -15.72
CA PRO A 68 13.06 -23.62 -14.73
C PRO A 68 14.46 -23.81 -15.33
N TRP A 69 14.57 -24.34 -16.55
CA TRP A 69 15.85 -24.57 -17.22
C TRP A 69 16.07 -23.53 -18.30
N VAL A 70 17.32 -23.11 -18.45
CA VAL A 70 17.76 -22.20 -19.51
C VAL A 70 18.94 -22.82 -20.24
N GLU A 71 18.99 -22.61 -21.54
CA GLU A 71 20.13 -22.96 -22.37
C GLU A 71 21.26 -21.94 -22.17
N VAL A 72 22.47 -22.46 -21.97
CA VAL A 72 23.70 -21.69 -21.83
C VAL A 72 24.68 -22.20 -22.87
N MET A 73 25.13 -21.29 -23.74
CA MET A 73 26.17 -21.54 -24.74
C MET A 73 27.52 -21.33 -24.07
N ALA A 74 28.28 -22.40 -23.88
CA ALA A 74 29.59 -22.34 -23.23
C ALA A 74 30.47 -23.50 -23.70
N GLU A 75 31.78 -23.26 -23.79
CA GLU A 75 32.75 -24.31 -24.16
C GLU A 75 32.84 -25.43 -23.10
N LYS A 76 32.51 -25.11 -21.83
CA LYS A 76 32.54 -26.03 -20.70
C LYS A 76 31.26 -25.91 -19.88
N PRO A 77 30.88 -26.97 -19.13
CA PRO A 77 29.72 -26.93 -18.25
C PRO A 77 29.84 -25.76 -17.26
N PRO A 78 28.92 -24.78 -17.29
CA PRO A 78 29.04 -23.57 -16.48
C PRO A 78 28.76 -23.82 -14.99
N LEU A 79 28.08 -24.92 -14.66
CA LEU A 79 27.77 -25.33 -13.29
C LEU A 79 27.79 -26.87 -13.14
N PRO A 80 28.10 -27.39 -11.94
CA PRO A 80 27.90 -28.80 -11.61
C PRO A 80 26.42 -29.18 -11.78
N GLY A 81 26.14 -30.23 -12.56
CA GLY A 81 24.76 -30.66 -12.88
C GLY A 81 24.13 -30.01 -14.12
N ALA A 82 24.92 -29.31 -14.93
CA ALA A 82 24.51 -28.90 -16.27
C ALA A 82 24.29 -30.13 -17.17
N ILE A 83 23.17 -30.16 -17.88
CA ILE A 83 22.80 -31.28 -18.75
C ILE A 83 23.22 -30.93 -20.18
N PRO A 84 24.05 -31.75 -20.86
CA PRO A 84 24.43 -31.47 -22.25
C PRO A 84 23.22 -31.60 -23.16
N LEU A 85 22.99 -30.60 -24.01
CA LEU A 85 21.96 -30.61 -25.04
C LEU A 85 22.56 -30.94 -26.41
N GLN A 86 23.60 -30.20 -26.79
CA GLN A 86 24.42 -30.36 -28.01
C GLN A 86 25.86 -29.89 -27.69
N GLU A 87 26.82 -30.13 -28.59
CA GLU A 87 28.20 -29.63 -28.39
C GLU A 87 28.21 -28.11 -28.19
N GLY A 88 28.73 -27.64 -27.06
CA GLY A 88 28.76 -26.22 -26.69
C GLY A 88 27.44 -25.67 -26.08
N HIS A 89 26.40 -26.48 -25.94
CA HIS A 89 25.09 -26.07 -25.41
C HIS A 89 24.69 -26.90 -24.19
N TYR A 90 24.49 -26.23 -23.06
CA TYR A 90 24.15 -26.87 -21.78
C TYR A 90 22.85 -26.33 -21.20
N LEU A 91 22.01 -27.20 -20.65
CA LEU A 91 20.84 -26.82 -19.88
C LEU A 91 21.20 -26.69 -18.41
N VAL A 92 20.87 -25.54 -17.84
CA VAL A 92 21.17 -25.19 -16.46
C VAL A 92 19.92 -24.67 -15.77
N ARG A 93 19.73 -25.00 -14.49
CA ARG A 93 18.63 -24.43 -13.70
C ARG A 93 18.84 -22.94 -13.51
N TYR A 94 17.86 -22.14 -13.95
CA TYR A 94 17.95 -20.68 -13.89
C TYR A 94 18.13 -20.16 -12.45
N SER A 95 17.49 -20.82 -11.47
CA SER A 95 17.58 -20.46 -10.06
C SER A 95 18.96 -20.74 -9.43
N LEU A 96 19.75 -21.66 -10.00
CA LEU A 96 21.08 -22.01 -9.48
C LEU A 96 22.19 -21.15 -10.08
N LEU A 97 21.92 -20.40 -11.16
CA LEU A 97 22.90 -19.52 -11.76
C LEU A 97 23.21 -18.33 -10.82
N PRO A 98 24.48 -18.16 -10.38
CA PRO A 98 24.88 -16.98 -9.63
C PRO A 98 24.59 -15.71 -10.45
N ARG A 99 24.16 -14.65 -9.79
CA ARG A 99 23.76 -13.41 -10.48
C ARG A 99 24.88 -12.81 -11.33
N ALA A 100 26.11 -12.77 -10.81
CA ALA A 100 27.26 -12.26 -11.55
C ALA A 100 27.52 -13.04 -12.85
N LEU A 101 27.35 -14.37 -12.81
CA LEU A 101 27.47 -15.22 -13.99
C LEU A 101 26.32 -14.99 -14.97
N ARG A 102 25.08 -14.85 -14.49
CA ARG A 102 23.93 -14.49 -15.34
C ARG A 102 24.15 -13.19 -16.08
N GLU A 103 24.53 -12.13 -15.36
CA GLU A 103 24.79 -10.81 -15.95
C GLU A 103 25.95 -10.86 -16.96
N ALA A 104 26.92 -11.76 -16.79
CA ALA A 104 27.99 -11.97 -17.75
C ALA A 104 27.52 -12.73 -19.01
N LEU A 105 26.78 -13.82 -18.84
CA LEU A 105 26.21 -14.61 -19.93
C LEU A 105 25.20 -13.79 -20.76
N GLU A 106 24.36 -12.97 -20.12
CA GLU A 106 23.41 -12.08 -20.79
C GLU A 106 24.14 -11.02 -21.62
N ARG A 107 25.20 -10.40 -21.07
CA ARG A 107 26.01 -9.41 -21.79
C ARG A 107 26.69 -9.98 -23.03
N LYS A 108 27.05 -11.27 -23.00
CA LYS A 108 27.67 -11.97 -24.13
C LYS A 108 26.66 -12.57 -25.10
N GLY A 109 25.36 -12.56 -24.79
CA GLY A 109 24.33 -13.22 -25.59
C GLY A 109 24.38 -14.76 -25.52
N GLU A 110 25.05 -15.32 -24.50
CA GLU A 110 25.25 -16.77 -24.32
C GLU A 110 24.07 -17.45 -23.60
N LEU A 111 23.02 -16.70 -23.23
CA LEU A 111 21.78 -17.20 -22.64
C LEU A 111 20.71 -17.38 -23.71
N GLY A 112 20.36 -18.64 -23.97
CA GLY A 112 19.39 -19.06 -24.98
C GLY A 112 17.97 -19.18 -24.46
N GLU A 113 17.22 -20.10 -25.06
CA GLU A 113 15.81 -20.31 -24.71
C GLU A 113 15.64 -21.04 -23.37
N ARG A 114 14.44 -20.94 -22.80
CA ARG A 114 14.07 -21.71 -21.61
C ARG A 114 13.41 -23.03 -21.99
N TYR A 115 13.68 -24.05 -21.18
CA TYR A 115 13.26 -25.42 -21.42
C TYR A 115 12.50 -26.00 -20.23
N LEU A 116 11.58 -26.92 -20.54
CA LEU A 116 10.96 -27.83 -19.59
C LEU A 116 11.58 -29.21 -19.77
N LEU A 117 12.04 -29.81 -18.67
CA LEU A 117 12.50 -31.20 -18.69
C LEU A 117 11.36 -32.14 -18.30
N VAL A 118 11.20 -33.18 -19.09
CA VAL A 118 10.24 -34.26 -18.89
C VAL A 118 11.06 -35.53 -18.66
N ARG A 119 10.98 -36.08 -17.45
CA ARG A 119 11.74 -37.30 -17.11
C ARG A 119 11.10 -38.53 -17.75
N GLU A 120 11.90 -39.54 -18.03
CA GLU A 120 11.39 -40.87 -18.40
C GLU A 120 10.47 -41.39 -17.28
N GLY A 121 9.21 -41.71 -17.61
CA GLY A 121 8.19 -42.17 -16.67
C GLY A 121 7.22 -41.09 -16.15
N ASP A 122 7.45 -39.80 -16.43
CA ASP A 122 6.42 -38.78 -16.19
C ASP A 122 5.29 -38.93 -17.25
N PRO A 123 4.02 -38.60 -16.95
CA PRO A 123 2.91 -38.72 -17.92
C PRO A 123 3.15 -37.99 -19.26
N GLY A 124 3.99 -36.95 -19.24
CA GLY A 124 4.38 -36.19 -20.41
C GLY A 124 5.40 -36.88 -21.32
N SER A 125 6.07 -37.95 -20.89
CA SER A 125 7.09 -38.63 -21.71
C SER A 125 6.47 -39.33 -22.93
N ALA A 126 5.19 -39.75 -22.84
CA ALA A 126 4.44 -40.31 -23.96
C ALA A 126 4.24 -39.30 -25.11
N LEU A 127 4.21 -37.99 -24.80
CA LEU A 127 4.08 -36.94 -25.81
C LEU A 127 5.35 -36.77 -26.65
N ALA A 128 6.52 -37.17 -26.12
CA ALA A 128 7.76 -37.15 -26.89
C ALA A 128 7.72 -38.13 -28.07
N ALA A 129 7.04 -39.28 -27.90
CA ALA A 129 6.81 -40.24 -28.98
C ALA A 129 5.79 -39.72 -30.01
N LYS A 130 4.78 -38.97 -29.55
CA LYS A 130 3.72 -38.40 -30.42
C LYS A 130 4.21 -37.18 -31.23
N TYR A 131 5.08 -36.36 -30.67
CA TYR A 131 5.63 -35.15 -31.30
C TYR A 131 7.16 -35.11 -31.28
N PRO A 132 7.86 -36.03 -31.97
CA PRO A 132 9.31 -36.18 -31.87
C PRO A 132 10.10 -34.94 -32.31
N ARG A 133 9.50 -34.05 -33.13
CA ARG A 133 10.14 -32.79 -33.56
C ARG A 133 10.21 -31.73 -32.46
N LEU A 134 9.32 -31.80 -31.47
CA LEU A 134 9.20 -30.78 -30.41
C LEU A 134 10.03 -31.13 -29.17
N PHE A 135 10.42 -32.40 -29.02
CA PHE A 135 11.12 -32.93 -27.86
C PHE A 135 12.55 -33.30 -28.25
N ARG A 136 13.55 -32.73 -27.58
CA ARG A 136 14.96 -33.10 -27.75
C ARG A 136 15.35 -34.15 -26.72
N PRO A 137 15.98 -35.27 -27.11
CA PRO A 137 16.44 -36.28 -26.16
C PRO A 137 17.59 -35.74 -25.31
N ILE A 138 17.57 -36.03 -24.01
CA ILE A 138 18.63 -35.70 -23.06
C ILE A 138 18.87 -36.89 -22.12
N PRO A 139 20.01 -36.95 -21.41
CA PRO A 139 20.22 -38.01 -20.42
C PRO A 139 19.09 -38.08 -19.37
N GLY A 140 18.33 -39.18 -19.37
CA GLY A 140 17.24 -39.45 -18.43
C GLY A 140 15.89 -38.78 -18.75
N GLY A 141 15.69 -38.29 -19.98
CA GLY A 141 14.41 -37.69 -20.37
C GLY A 141 14.41 -36.94 -21.70
N TYR A 142 13.47 -36.01 -21.82
CA TYR A 142 13.30 -35.12 -22.96
C TYR A 142 13.26 -33.67 -22.51
N ALA A 143 13.80 -32.78 -23.34
CA ALA A 143 13.75 -31.33 -23.16
C ALA A 143 12.82 -30.70 -24.21
N VAL A 144 11.89 -29.85 -23.77
CA VAL A 144 10.97 -29.11 -24.64
C VAL A 144 11.23 -27.62 -24.49
N SER A 145 11.42 -26.92 -25.61
CA SER A 145 11.65 -25.47 -25.60
C SER A 145 10.36 -24.69 -25.31
N ALA A 146 10.50 -23.46 -24.80
CA ALA A 146 9.37 -22.55 -24.59
C ALA A 146 8.58 -22.28 -25.88
N ARG A 147 9.26 -22.25 -27.05
CA ARG A 147 8.61 -22.08 -28.35
C ARG A 147 7.82 -23.32 -28.74
N SER A 148 8.43 -24.50 -28.63
CA SER A 148 7.81 -25.79 -28.95
C SER A 148 6.59 -26.09 -28.07
N LEU A 149 6.56 -25.63 -26.81
CA LEU A 149 5.37 -25.73 -25.98
C LEU A 149 4.18 -24.95 -26.56
N ARG A 150 4.38 -23.83 -27.26
CA ARG A 150 3.27 -23.04 -27.82
C ARG A 150 2.57 -23.73 -28.99
N GLU A 151 3.22 -24.71 -29.61
CA GLU A 151 2.69 -25.48 -30.74
C GLU A 151 1.83 -26.66 -30.27
N LEU A 152 1.89 -27.03 -28.98
CA LEU A 152 1.12 -28.14 -28.43
C LEU A 152 -0.35 -27.74 -28.17
N PRO A 153 -1.30 -28.67 -28.36
CA PRO A 153 -2.69 -28.50 -27.93
C PRO A 153 -2.79 -28.21 -26.42
N ARG A 154 -3.83 -27.46 -26.02
CA ARG A 154 -4.04 -27.05 -24.62
C ARG A 154 -4.13 -28.24 -23.66
N GLU A 155 -4.75 -29.33 -24.07
CA GLU A 155 -4.93 -30.53 -23.24
C GLU A 155 -3.60 -31.19 -22.88
N GLU A 156 -2.69 -31.28 -23.86
CA GLU A 156 -1.36 -31.86 -23.69
C GLU A 156 -0.43 -30.95 -22.87
N LEU A 157 -0.60 -29.63 -23.03
CA LEU A 157 0.08 -28.64 -22.19
C LEU A 157 -0.31 -28.75 -20.72
N VAL A 158 -1.58 -29.00 -20.42
CA VAL A 158 -2.06 -29.20 -19.04
C VAL A 158 -1.49 -30.49 -18.46
N LEU A 159 -1.39 -31.56 -19.26
CA LEU A 159 -0.72 -32.80 -18.85
C LEU A 159 0.76 -32.58 -18.52
N LEU A 160 1.50 -31.88 -19.39
CA LEU A 160 2.93 -31.56 -19.17
C LEU A 160 3.16 -30.65 -17.97
N ARG A 161 2.28 -29.65 -17.77
CA ARG A 161 2.41 -28.65 -16.72
C ARG A 161 1.51 -28.91 -15.51
N GLY A 162 0.95 -30.11 -15.36
CA GLY A 162 -0.02 -30.42 -14.29
C GLY A 162 0.51 -30.15 -12.88
N LYS A 163 1.80 -30.47 -12.63
CA LYS A 163 2.49 -30.14 -11.36
C LYS A 163 2.53 -28.62 -11.11
N SER A 164 2.83 -27.83 -12.13
CA SER A 164 2.85 -26.36 -12.06
C SER A 164 1.44 -25.78 -11.86
N VAL A 165 0.43 -26.31 -12.56
CA VAL A 165 -0.97 -25.87 -12.42
C VAL A 165 -1.48 -26.14 -10.99
N ARG A 166 -1.18 -27.32 -10.43
CA ARG A 166 -1.53 -27.63 -9.04
C ARG A 166 -0.83 -26.69 -8.06
N THR A 167 0.47 -26.42 -8.27
CA THR A 167 1.25 -25.49 -7.43
C THR A 167 0.67 -24.09 -7.49
N LEU A 168 0.28 -23.63 -8.69
CA LEU A 168 -0.41 -22.35 -8.87
C LEU A 168 -1.74 -22.30 -8.12
N GLY A 169 -2.53 -23.38 -8.18
CA GLY A 169 -3.78 -23.49 -7.43
C GLY A 169 -3.58 -23.37 -5.93
N VAL A 170 -2.56 -24.02 -5.37
CA VAL A 170 -2.20 -23.90 -3.95
C VAL A 170 -1.76 -22.47 -3.61
N LEU A 171 -0.89 -21.86 -4.41
CA LEU A 171 -0.45 -20.48 -4.19
C LEU A 171 -1.63 -19.48 -4.29
N ALA A 172 -2.56 -19.70 -5.22
CA ALA A 172 -3.77 -18.89 -5.35
C ALA A 172 -4.70 -19.05 -4.13
N LEU A 173 -4.88 -20.27 -3.61
CA LEU A 173 -5.66 -20.50 -2.38
C LEU A 173 -5.01 -19.87 -1.16
N VAL A 174 -3.68 -19.95 -1.02
CA VAL A 174 -2.93 -19.26 0.04
C VAL A 174 -3.08 -17.75 -0.09
N PHE A 175 -2.95 -17.21 -1.30
CA PHE A 175 -3.14 -15.78 -1.58
C PHE A 175 -4.55 -15.33 -1.19
N LEU A 176 -5.59 -16.08 -1.59
CA LEU A 176 -6.97 -15.82 -1.22
C LEU A 176 -7.17 -15.89 0.30
N GLY A 177 -6.59 -16.90 0.96
CA GLY A 177 -6.64 -17.04 2.42
C GLY A 177 -6.01 -15.83 3.12
N LEU A 178 -4.86 -15.35 2.66
CA LEU A 178 -4.23 -14.14 3.19
C LEU A 178 -5.08 -12.88 2.97
N LEU A 179 -5.74 -12.75 1.82
CA LEU A 179 -6.69 -11.66 1.57
C LEU A 179 -7.87 -11.69 2.54
N LEU A 180 -8.41 -12.88 2.83
CA LEU A 180 -9.48 -13.04 3.82
C LEU A 180 -8.99 -12.66 5.22
N VAL A 181 -7.82 -13.15 5.64
CA VAL A 181 -7.23 -12.77 6.94
C VAL A 181 -7.02 -11.26 7.01
N ARG A 182 -6.45 -10.63 5.96
CA ARG A 182 -6.29 -9.18 5.87
C ARG A 182 -7.63 -8.46 5.99
N PHE A 183 -8.68 -8.95 5.32
CA PHE A 183 -10.03 -8.38 5.42
C PHE A 183 -10.53 -8.41 6.86
N PHE A 184 -10.43 -9.54 7.57
CA PHE A 184 -10.88 -9.64 8.96
C PHE A 184 -10.05 -8.79 9.92
N LEU A 185 -8.72 -8.74 9.74
CA LEU A 185 -7.86 -7.85 10.53
C LEU A 185 -8.21 -6.38 10.31
N SER A 186 -8.42 -5.98 9.06
CA SER A 186 -8.82 -4.61 8.70
C SER A 186 -10.19 -4.26 9.27
N TYR A 187 -11.16 -5.15 9.13
CA TYR A 187 -12.48 -4.99 9.74
C TYR A 187 -12.38 -4.82 11.25
N GLY A 188 -11.63 -5.70 11.93
CA GLY A 188 -11.40 -5.62 13.37
C GLY A 188 -10.71 -4.32 13.80
N GLN A 189 -9.72 -3.86 13.04
CA GLN A 189 -9.01 -2.60 13.29
C GLN A 189 -9.97 -1.41 13.19
N VAL A 190 -10.69 -1.30 12.07
CA VAL A 190 -11.64 -0.21 11.83
C VAL A 190 -12.75 -0.22 12.88
N TYR A 191 -13.34 -1.38 13.15
CA TYR A 191 -14.39 -1.52 14.15
C TYR A 191 -13.92 -1.09 15.54
N THR A 192 -12.76 -1.57 15.98
CA THR A 192 -12.20 -1.28 17.31
C THR A 192 -11.90 0.21 17.47
N LEU A 193 -11.33 0.85 16.43
CA LEU A 193 -11.07 2.29 16.43
C LEU A 193 -12.35 3.11 16.44
N GLN A 194 -13.34 2.74 15.64
CA GLN A 194 -14.62 3.44 15.62
C GLN A 194 -15.34 3.29 16.95
N TYR A 195 -15.38 2.09 17.53
CA TYR A 195 -15.95 1.87 18.85
C TYR A 195 -15.31 2.78 19.91
N ALA A 196 -13.99 2.77 19.99
CA ALA A 196 -13.25 3.60 20.94
C ALA A 196 -13.47 5.09 20.69
N GLY A 197 -13.38 5.51 19.42
CA GLY A 197 -13.57 6.90 19.04
C GLY A 197 -14.95 7.46 19.38
N GLN A 198 -16.02 6.69 19.08
CA GLN A 198 -17.38 7.10 19.41
C GLN A 198 -17.59 7.19 20.92
N ARG A 199 -17.00 6.29 21.71
CA ARG A 199 -17.05 6.35 23.18
C ARG A 199 -16.34 7.60 23.72
N ILE A 200 -15.12 7.87 23.26
CA ILE A 200 -14.37 9.08 23.64
C ILE A 200 -15.17 10.34 23.24
N MET A 201 -15.76 10.37 22.04
CA MET A 201 -16.61 11.48 21.59
C MET A 201 -17.82 11.69 22.50
N ALA A 202 -18.50 10.62 22.89
CA ALA A 202 -19.66 10.68 23.78
C ALA A 202 -19.27 11.26 25.15
N ASP A 203 -18.14 10.83 25.72
CA ASP A 203 -17.65 11.33 27.00
C ASP A 203 -17.25 12.80 26.93
N MET A 204 -16.51 13.20 25.88
CA MET A 204 -16.16 14.61 25.65
C MET A 204 -17.40 15.48 25.52
N ARG A 205 -18.41 15.05 24.75
CA ARG A 205 -19.68 15.77 24.58
C ARG A 205 -20.43 15.90 25.90
N ARG A 206 -20.50 14.84 26.70
CA ARG A 206 -21.15 14.85 28.02
C ARG A 206 -20.46 15.83 28.96
N GLU A 207 -19.12 15.81 29.03
CA GLU A 207 -18.37 16.71 29.90
C GLU A 207 -18.54 18.17 29.47
N ILE A 208 -18.37 18.47 28.18
CA ILE A 208 -18.55 19.81 27.63
C ILE A 208 -19.97 20.33 27.87
N PHE A 209 -20.98 19.50 27.62
CA PHE A 209 -22.37 19.88 27.84
C PHE A 209 -22.65 20.17 29.33
N SER A 210 -22.16 19.31 30.23
CA SER A 210 -22.29 19.53 31.68
C SER A 210 -21.58 20.80 32.14
N HIS A 211 -20.44 21.14 31.52
CA HIS A 211 -19.69 22.34 31.82
C HIS A 211 -20.45 23.58 31.34
N ILE A 212 -20.98 23.56 30.11
CA ILE A 212 -21.78 24.65 29.55
C ILE A 212 -22.99 24.96 30.45
N LEU A 213 -23.69 23.94 30.94
CA LEU A 213 -24.85 24.12 31.82
C LEU A 213 -24.52 24.73 33.19
N ARG A 214 -23.25 24.66 33.63
CA ARG A 214 -22.78 25.21 34.90
C ARG A 214 -22.11 26.58 34.75
N LEU A 215 -21.97 27.09 33.53
CA LEU A 215 -21.38 28.41 33.30
C LEU A 215 -22.34 29.51 33.78
N PRO A 216 -21.80 30.60 34.36
CA PRO A 216 -22.63 31.71 34.80
C PRO A 216 -23.32 32.39 33.61
N MET A 217 -24.54 32.88 33.81
CA MET A 217 -25.31 33.58 32.77
C MET A 217 -24.53 34.74 32.15
N SER A 218 -23.75 35.48 32.96
CA SER A 218 -22.88 36.57 32.48
C SER A 218 -21.83 36.15 31.44
N PHE A 219 -21.46 34.87 31.39
CA PHE A 219 -20.61 34.31 30.35
C PHE A 219 -21.42 33.90 29.11
N LEU A 220 -22.56 33.24 29.32
CA LEU A 220 -23.44 32.77 28.25
C LEU A 220 -24.01 33.94 27.43
N ASP A 221 -24.39 35.05 28.07
CA ASP A 221 -24.90 36.24 27.39
C ASP A 221 -23.87 36.90 26.46
N LYS A 222 -22.57 36.64 26.68
CA LYS A 222 -21.46 37.19 25.88
C LYS A 222 -21.02 36.26 24.75
N GLN A 223 -21.55 35.05 24.66
CA GLN A 223 -21.18 34.07 23.65
C GLN A 223 -22.40 33.68 22.79
N PRO A 224 -22.31 33.80 21.45
CA PRO A 224 -23.39 33.32 20.59
C PRO A 224 -23.64 31.82 20.81
N VAL A 225 -24.90 31.43 21.02
CA VAL A 225 -25.31 30.03 21.26
C VAL A 225 -24.73 29.09 20.21
N GLY A 226 -24.77 29.49 18.93
CA GLY A 226 -24.22 28.69 17.83
C GLY A 226 -22.73 28.36 17.99
N ARG A 227 -21.92 29.24 18.60
CA ARG A 227 -20.49 28.97 18.85
C ARG A 227 -20.29 27.88 19.91
N LEU A 228 -21.14 27.84 20.92
CA LEU A 228 -21.08 26.79 21.95
C LEU A 228 -21.48 25.44 21.37
N VAL A 229 -22.51 25.43 20.52
CA VAL A 229 -22.97 24.22 19.80
C VAL A 229 -21.86 23.68 18.90
N THR A 230 -21.25 24.50 18.05
CA THR A 230 -20.19 24.04 17.13
C THR A 230 -18.96 23.51 17.86
N ARG A 231 -18.60 24.11 19.00
CA ARG A 231 -17.52 23.59 19.86
C ARG A 231 -17.85 22.24 20.46
N ALA A 232 -19.10 22.03 20.89
CA ALA A 232 -19.52 20.76 21.46
C ALA A 232 -19.72 19.66 20.39
N THR A 233 -20.03 20.02 19.15
CA THR A 233 -20.32 19.05 18.08
C THR A 233 -19.14 18.83 17.15
N ASN A 234 -18.69 19.88 16.46
CA ASN A 234 -17.74 19.83 15.35
C ASN A 234 -16.29 19.73 15.85
N ASP A 235 -15.89 20.53 16.83
CA ASP A 235 -14.51 20.49 17.34
C ASP A 235 -14.22 19.14 18.01
N VAL A 236 -15.20 18.59 18.75
CA VAL A 236 -15.10 17.24 19.32
C VAL A 236 -15.01 16.16 18.24
N ALA A 237 -15.77 16.31 17.15
CA ALA A 237 -15.69 15.38 16.01
C ALA A 237 -14.30 15.42 15.34
N ALA A 238 -13.73 16.61 15.14
CA ALA A 238 -12.39 16.77 14.59
C ALA A 238 -11.31 16.12 15.48
N ILE A 239 -11.44 16.24 16.82
CA ILE A 239 -10.55 15.55 17.76
C ILE A 239 -10.67 14.02 17.62
N ASN A 240 -11.89 13.49 17.49
CA ASN A 240 -12.10 12.07 17.29
C ASN A 240 -11.48 11.55 15.97
N GLU A 241 -11.65 12.29 14.88
CA GLU A 241 -11.06 11.97 13.58
C GLU A 241 -9.53 11.97 13.64
N MET A 242 -8.93 12.94 14.33
CA MET A 242 -7.48 12.99 14.56
C MET A 242 -6.97 11.73 15.26
N PHE A 243 -7.69 11.21 16.28
CA PHE A 243 -7.29 9.99 16.98
C PHE A 243 -7.50 8.73 16.15
N THR A 244 -8.69 8.59 15.56
CA THR A 244 -9.11 7.33 14.91
C THR A 244 -8.53 7.15 13.52
N GLN A 245 -8.27 8.24 12.80
CA GLN A 245 -7.72 8.19 11.44
C GLN A 245 -6.34 8.81 11.39
N GLY A 246 -6.18 10.06 11.82
CA GLY A 246 -4.93 10.81 11.64
C GLY A 246 -3.72 10.11 12.27
N LEU A 247 -3.78 9.83 13.57
CA LEU A 247 -2.66 9.24 14.31
C LEU A 247 -2.41 7.78 13.91
N VAL A 248 -3.47 6.98 13.77
CA VAL A 248 -3.35 5.56 13.45
C VAL A 248 -2.79 5.36 12.04
N ASN A 249 -3.31 6.08 11.05
CA ASN A 249 -2.82 5.97 9.67
C ASN A 249 -1.36 6.42 9.59
N LEU A 250 -0.99 7.51 10.28
CA LEU A 250 0.41 7.96 10.31
C LEU A 250 1.35 6.88 10.86
N VAL A 251 0.95 6.22 11.95
CA VAL A 251 1.74 5.12 12.51
C VAL A 251 1.78 3.94 11.55
N GLN A 252 0.65 3.54 10.98
CA GLN A 252 0.57 2.46 9.98
C GLN A 252 1.45 2.73 8.75
N ASP A 253 1.44 3.95 8.22
CA ASP A 253 2.25 4.36 7.08
C ASP A 253 3.75 4.27 7.39
N ILE A 254 4.16 4.64 8.60
CA ILE A 254 5.55 4.47 9.06
C ILE A 254 5.93 2.99 9.11
N PHE A 255 5.08 2.14 9.70
CA PHE A 255 5.32 0.69 9.76
C PHE A 255 5.38 0.06 8.38
N MET A 256 4.47 0.43 7.49
CA MET A 256 4.45 -0.01 6.10
C MET A 256 5.72 0.42 5.38
N MET A 257 6.09 1.70 5.47
CA MET A 257 7.28 2.25 4.83
C MET A 257 8.54 1.52 5.29
N VAL A 258 8.71 1.33 6.60
CA VAL A 258 9.87 0.60 7.16
C VAL A 258 9.86 -0.86 6.70
N GLY A 259 8.71 -1.54 6.78
CA GLY A 259 8.59 -2.95 6.39
C GLY A 259 8.90 -3.19 4.92
N VAL A 260 8.33 -2.38 4.03
CA VAL A 260 8.60 -2.42 2.59
C VAL A 260 10.08 -2.13 2.32
N MET A 261 10.66 -1.11 2.97
CA MET A 261 12.07 -0.77 2.80
C MET A 261 12.99 -1.94 3.17
N VAL A 262 12.78 -2.56 4.34
CA VAL A 262 13.57 -3.71 4.79
C VAL A 262 13.51 -4.87 3.80
N ILE A 263 12.31 -5.17 3.27
CA ILE A 263 12.12 -6.27 2.32
C ILE A 263 12.70 -5.93 0.95
N MET A 264 12.56 -4.70 0.47
CA MET A 264 13.17 -4.26 -0.78
C MET A 264 14.70 -4.38 -0.74
N PHE A 265 15.34 -3.93 0.35
CA PHE A 265 16.78 -4.07 0.53
C PHE A 265 17.23 -5.53 0.65
N ARG A 266 16.44 -6.38 1.32
CA ARG A 266 16.71 -7.84 1.39
C ARG A 266 16.56 -8.53 0.04
N LEU A 267 15.60 -8.11 -0.79
CA LEU A 267 15.37 -8.70 -2.10
C LEU A 267 16.44 -8.26 -3.10
N GLU A 268 16.67 -6.96 -3.25
CA GLU A 268 17.65 -6.42 -4.19
C GLU A 268 18.07 -4.98 -3.83
N ALA A 269 19.22 -4.85 -3.17
CA ALA A 269 19.73 -3.56 -2.70
C ALA A 269 20.00 -2.56 -3.84
N ARG A 270 20.44 -2.99 -5.04
CA ARG A 270 20.72 -2.07 -6.15
C ARG A 270 19.45 -1.40 -6.67
N LEU A 271 18.36 -2.17 -6.84
CA LEU A 271 17.06 -1.64 -7.27
C LEU A 271 16.44 -0.78 -6.17
N ALA A 272 16.55 -1.19 -4.90
CA ALA A 272 16.07 -0.40 -3.77
C ALA A 272 16.76 0.97 -3.69
N LEU A 273 18.09 1.02 -3.84
CA LEU A 273 18.85 2.28 -3.90
C LEU A 273 18.46 3.15 -5.08
N LEU A 274 18.21 2.55 -6.24
CA LEU A 274 17.74 3.28 -7.42
C LEU A 274 16.37 3.93 -7.14
N VAL A 275 15.41 3.17 -6.59
CA VAL A 275 14.09 3.72 -6.19
C VAL A 275 14.24 4.82 -5.13
N LEU A 276 15.12 4.62 -4.14
CA LEU A 276 15.38 5.61 -3.10
C LEU A 276 16.00 6.89 -3.66
N ALA A 277 16.86 6.79 -4.68
CA ALA A 277 17.45 7.96 -5.34
C ALA A 277 16.40 8.83 -6.05
N PHE A 278 15.29 8.25 -6.52
CA PHE A 278 14.16 9.01 -7.07
C PHE A 278 13.28 9.66 -5.99
N SER A 279 13.31 9.18 -4.74
CA SER A 279 12.45 9.65 -3.65
C SER A 279 12.63 11.15 -3.31
N PRO A 280 13.87 11.70 -3.21
CA PRO A 280 14.07 13.14 -2.98
C PRO A 280 13.44 14.03 -4.06
N VAL A 281 13.48 13.60 -5.33
CA VAL A 281 12.89 14.35 -6.45
C VAL A 281 11.37 14.40 -6.31
N LEU A 282 10.74 13.26 -6.02
CA LEU A 282 9.30 13.18 -5.77
C LEU A 282 8.90 13.99 -4.54
N TYR A 283 9.66 13.91 -3.45
CA TYR A 283 9.44 14.71 -2.25
C TYR A 283 9.56 16.21 -2.54
N GLY A 284 10.58 16.62 -3.30
CA GLY A 284 10.76 18.02 -3.73
C GLY A 284 9.58 18.53 -4.55
N LEU A 285 9.11 17.74 -5.53
CA LEU A 285 7.95 18.08 -6.35
C LEU A 285 6.66 18.17 -5.51
N ALA A 286 6.45 17.20 -4.62
CA ALA A 286 5.30 17.18 -3.71
C ALA A 286 5.34 18.37 -2.73
N ALA A 287 6.51 18.71 -2.19
CA ALA A 287 6.70 19.86 -1.30
C ALA A 287 6.43 21.18 -2.03
N TRP A 288 6.97 21.35 -3.24
CA TRP A 288 6.71 22.49 -4.10
C TRP A 288 5.20 22.65 -4.38
N PHE A 289 4.54 21.55 -4.79
CA PHE A 289 3.10 21.53 -5.03
C PHE A 289 2.31 21.88 -3.76
N ARG A 290 2.68 21.31 -2.61
CA ARG A 290 2.03 21.57 -1.31
C ARG A 290 2.05 23.04 -0.94
N VAL A 291 3.20 23.72 -1.12
CA VAL A 291 3.33 25.15 -0.82
C VAL A 291 2.43 25.97 -1.74
N ARG A 292 2.43 25.68 -3.04
CA ARG A 292 1.66 26.42 -4.04
C ARG A 292 0.15 26.19 -3.91
N ALA A 293 -0.26 24.94 -3.69
CA ALA A 293 -1.63 24.58 -3.36
C ALA A 293 -2.12 25.33 -2.13
N ARG A 294 -1.32 25.37 -1.04
CA ARG A 294 -1.67 26.09 0.19
C ARG A 294 -1.87 27.60 -0.05
N SER A 295 -1.05 28.23 -0.90
CA SER A 295 -1.28 29.63 -1.27
C SER A 295 -2.57 29.83 -2.07
N ALA A 296 -2.85 28.95 -3.04
CA ALA A 296 -4.05 29.02 -3.86
C ALA A 296 -5.33 28.80 -3.03
N TYR A 297 -5.33 27.83 -2.11
CA TYR A 297 -6.45 27.59 -1.18
C TYR A 297 -6.72 28.79 -0.28
N ARG A 298 -5.68 29.47 0.21
CA ARG A 298 -5.83 30.68 1.01
C ARG A 298 -6.46 31.81 0.20
N GLU A 299 -6.04 32.01 -1.04
CA GLU A 299 -6.63 33.02 -1.91
C GLU A 299 -8.10 32.69 -2.27
N ALA A 300 -8.39 31.43 -2.60
CA ALA A 300 -9.75 30.96 -2.84
C ALA A 300 -10.66 31.20 -1.63
N ARG A 301 -10.17 30.90 -0.41
CA ARG A 301 -10.91 31.13 0.84
C ARG A 301 -11.16 32.63 1.09
N LYS A 302 -10.21 33.52 0.78
CA LYS A 302 -10.40 34.97 0.85
C LYS A 302 -11.47 35.47 -0.13
N ARG A 303 -11.52 34.92 -1.35
CA ARG A 303 -12.54 35.27 -2.35
C ARG A 303 -13.93 34.78 -1.92
N LEU A 304 -14.02 33.55 -1.42
CA LEU A 304 -15.26 33.01 -0.85
C LEU A 304 -15.77 33.85 0.33
N ALA A 305 -14.89 34.30 1.22
CA ALA A 305 -15.27 35.17 2.33
C ALA A 305 -15.85 36.51 1.84
N ARG A 306 -15.24 37.13 0.82
CA ARG A 306 -15.75 38.36 0.19
C ARG A 306 -17.11 38.17 -0.47
N LEU A 307 -17.29 37.07 -1.21
CA LEU A 307 -18.57 36.71 -1.83
C LEU A 307 -19.67 36.51 -0.77
N ASN A 308 -19.36 35.78 0.31
CA ASN A 308 -20.31 35.56 1.40
C ASN A 308 -20.69 36.88 2.09
N ALA A 309 -19.73 37.78 2.31
CA ALA A 309 -20.02 39.10 2.89
C ALA A 309 -20.93 39.93 1.97
N TYR A 310 -20.65 39.96 0.67
CA TYR A 310 -21.48 40.65 -0.32
C TYR A 310 -22.91 40.07 -0.37
N LEU A 311 -23.05 38.74 -0.43
CA LEU A 311 -24.36 38.09 -0.40
C LEU A 311 -25.12 38.39 0.89
N GLN A 312 -24.44 38.39 2.03
CA GLN A 312 -25.06 38.71 3.31
C GLN A 312 -25.55 40.16 3.36
N GLU A 313 -24.78 41.11 2.84
CA GLU A 313 -25.15 42.53 2.72
C GLU A 313 -26.34 42.72 1.77
N ALA A 314 -26.28 42.11 0.58
CA ALA A 314 -27.34 42.19 -0.42
C ALA A 314 -28.66 41.56 0.09
N LEU A 315 -28.59 40.40 0.75
CA LEU A 315 -29.77 39.75 1.33
C LEU A 315 -30.36 40.56 2.50
N SER A 316 -29.51 41.15 3.34
CA SER A 316 -29.96 41.99 4.45
C SER A 316 -30.57 43.31 3.98
N GLY A 317 -30.05 43.87 2.88
CA GLY A 317 -30.51 45.10 2.25
C GLY A 317 -31.53 44.92 1.13
N ILE A 318 -32.08 43.72 0.93
CA ILE A 318 -32.89 43.38 -0.25
C ILE A 318 -34.10 44.30 -0.42
N GLN A 319 -34.72 44.72 0.68
CA GLN A 319 -35.86 45.64 0.67
C GLN A 319 -35.47 47.04 0.18
N ILE A 320 -34.29 47.53 0.55
CA ILE A 320 -33.78 48.82 0.08
C ILE A 320 -33.43 48.70 -1.40
N ILE A 321 -32.75 47.63 -1.80
CA ILE A 321 -32.38 47.38 -3.19
C ILE A 321 -33.64 47.37 -4.08
N GLN A 322 -34.72 46.71 -3.65
CA GLN A 322 -35.99 46.66 -4.37
C GLN A 322 -36.75 47.99 -4.45
N LEU A 323 -36.52 48.93 -3.52
CA LEU A 323 -37.19 50.24 -3.53
C LEU A 323 -36.60 51.21 -4.57
N PHE A 324 -35.37 50.96 -5.03
CA PHE A 324 -34.65 51.80 -6.00
C PHE A 324 -34.46 51.08 -7.36
N LEU A 325 -35.17 49.98 -7.57
CA LEU A 325 -35.17 49.15 -8.79
C LEU A 325 -36.52 49.28 -9.50
#